data_AF-A0A1W9T899-F1
#
_entry.id   AF-A0A1W9T899-F1
#
_cell.length_a   1.000
_cell.length_b   1.000
_cell.length_c   1.000
_cell.angle_alpha   90.00
_cell.angle_beta   90.00
_cell.angle_gamma   90.00
#
_symmetry.space_group_name_H-M   'P 1'
#
loop_
_entity.id
_entity.type
_entity.pdbx_description
1 polymer ?
#
loop_
_entity_poly.entity_id
_entity_poly.type
_entity_poly.pdbx_seq_one_letter_code
_entity_poly.pdbx_strand_id
1 'polypeptide(L)'
;FNQSNLQPVFTATVLGNQAGSDTKSGDWKLYVGFEGFSKPVDYQINKAKKLLIMNGLKPEDFFEYEATGGVFQEYFKALDESPFILRADFPVNRLLKFVGGLVKQADGVDIFIDSGCGRIIAGLYVLDEGVWNRICDLAAGCEGHVLLEKAPEEFKKNQDLFGPARPEWKIFRKIKAILDPHNIFASDRMLGNR
;
A
#
# COMPACT_ATOMS: atom_id res chain seq x y z
N PHE A 1 12.87 -27.68 -6.28
CA PHE A 1 13.96 -26.69 -6.39
C PHE A 1 13.44 -25.51 -7.20
N ASN A 2 13.49 -24.31 -6.62
CA ASN A 2 12.90 -23.09 -7.19
C ASN A 2 13.53 -22.78 -8.56
N GLN A 3 12.73 -22.76 -9.62
CA GLN A 3 13.12 -22.36 -10.98
C GLN A 3 13.15 -20.83 -11.17
N SER A 4 13.12 -20.05 -10.08
CA SER A 4 13.03 -18.59 -10.17
C SER A 4 14.41 -18.01 -10.50
N ASN A 5 14.60 -17.67 -11.77
CA ASN A 5 15.81 -17.06 -12.31
C ASN A 5 15.60 -15.58 -12.68
N LEU A 6 14.62 -14.92 -12.05
CA LEU A 6 14.38 -13.48 -12.10
C LEU A 6 14.50 -12.94 -10.68
N GLN A 7 15.16 -11.80 -10.51
CA GLN A 7 15.45 -11.17 -9.23
C GLN A 7 15.05 -9.69 -9.28
N PRO A 8 13.74 -9.39 -9.35
CA PRO A 8 13.30 -8.01 -9.30
C PRO A 8 13.61 -7.39 -7.94
N VAL A 9 14.03 -6.13 -7.93
CA VAL A 9 14.21 -5.35 -6.69
C VAL A 9 12.88 -4.82 -6.17
N PHE A 10 11.89 -4.64 -7.05
CA PHE A 10 10.51 -4.35 -6.68
C PHE A 10 9.53 -4.90 -7.73
N THR A 11 8.30 -5.12 -7.28
CA THR A 11 7.15 -5.35 -8.15
C THR A 11 5.97 -4.55 -7.60
N ALA A 12 5.42 -3.63 -8.40
CA ALA A 12 4.33 -2.77 -7.96
C ALA A 12 3.21 -2.71 -8.99
N THR A 13 1.98 -2.60 -8.53
CA THR A 13 0.78 -2.53 -9.37
C THR A 13 0.03 -1.23 -9.05
N VAL A 14 -0.29 -0.45 -10.07
CA VAL A 14 -0.95 0.87 -9.95
C VAL A 14 -2.06 1.02 -10.98
N LEU A 15 -2.99 1.92 -10.73
CA LEU A 15 -4.02 2.30 -11.71
C LEU A 15 -3.39 3.19 -12.81
N GLY A 16 -3.65 2.84 -14.07
CA GLY A 16 -3.00 3.43 -15.24
C GLY A 16 -3.49 4.82 -15.65
N ASN A 17 -4.61 5.30 -15.11
CA ASN A 17 -5.11 6.68 -15.30
C ASN A 17 -5.43 7.31 -13.94
N GLN A 18 -4.61 8.26 -13.50
CA GLN A 18 -4.72 8.97 -12.22
C GLN A 18 -5.70 10.18 -12.26
N ALA A 19 -6.57 10.29 -13.26
CA ALA A 19 -7.47 11.43 -13.38
C ALA A 19 -8.92 10.99 -13.55
N GLY A 20 -9.69 11.02 -12.45
CA GLY A 20 -11.13 11.24 -12.46
C GLY A 20 -12.04 10.26 -13.22
N SER A 21 -11.58 9.05 -13.54
CA SER A 21 -12.43 8.03 -14.19
C SER A 21 -12.66 6.83 -13.26
N ASP A 22 -13.90 6.35 -13.27
CA ASP A 22 -14.42 5.24 -12.46
C ASP A 22 -13.38 4.14 -12.20
N THR A 23 -12.97 4.00 -10.94
CA THR A 23 -12.03 2.99 -10.43
C THR A 23 -12.49 1.54 -10.63
N LYS A 24 -13.69 1.34 -11.19
CA LYS A 24 -14.34 0.04 -11.39
C LYS A 24 -13.86 -0.71 -12.63
N SER A 25 -13.07 -0.09 -13.52
CA SER A 25 -12.62 -0.70 -14.79
C SER A 25 -11.24 -0.21 -15.27
N GLY A 26 -10.37 0.27 -14.37
CA GLY A 26 -9.10 0.90 -14.77
C GLY A 26 -8.12 -0.06 -15.44
N ASP A 27 -7.38 0.44 -16.44
CA ASP A 27 -6.20 -0.22 -16.98
C ASP A 27 -5.13 -0.29 -15.87
N TRP A 28 -4.89 -1.46 -15.29
CA TRP A 28 -3.85 -1.63 -14.27
C TRP A 28 -2.47 -1.81 -14.94
N LYS A 29 -1.45 -1.16 -14.37
CA LYS A 29 -0.05 -1.31 -14.78
C LYS A 29 0.74 -2.06 -13.72
N LEU A 30 1.47 -3.09 -14.14
CA LEU A 30 2.46 -3.79 -13.32
C LEU A 30 3.86 -3.28 -13.70
N TYR A 31 4.56 -2.75 -12.71
CA TYR A 31 5.96 -2.33 -12.80
C TYR A 31 6.85 -3.38 -12.16
N VAL A 32 7.94 -3.73 -12.84
CA VAL A 32 8.94 -4.69 -12.37
C VAL A 32 10.32 -4.05 -12.52
N GLY A 33 11.00 -3.82 -11.41
CA GLY A 33 12.30 -3.15 -11.38
C GLY A 33 13.46 -4.12 -11.26
N PHE A 34 14.57 -3.80 -11.93
CA PHE A 34 15.83 -4.53 -11.83
C PHE A 34 16.98 -3.54 -11.62
N GLU A 35 17.90 -3.86 -10.72
CA GLU A 35 19.09 -3.06 -10.46
C GLU A 35 20.34 -3.96 -10.50
N GLY A 36 21.48 -3.40 -10.86
CA GLY A 36 22.76 -4.11 -10.92
C GLY A 36 23.58 -3.74 -12.16
N PHE A 37 24.52 -4.62 -12.54
CA PHE A 37 25.33 -4.43 -13.74
C PHE A 37 24.48 -4.54 -15.01
N SER A 38 24.81 -3.74 -16.03
CA SER A 38 24.04 -3.62 -17.28
C SER A 38 23.70 -4.96 -17.93
N LYS A 39 24.71 -5.81 -18.19
CA LYS A 39 24.50 -7.12 -18.85
C LYS A 39 23.52 -8.04 -18.07
N PRO A 40 23.66 -8.24 -16.75
CA PRO A 40 22.65 -8.93 -15.95
C PRO A 40 21.26 -8.29 -16.00
N VAL A 41 21.16 -6.96 -15.92
CA VAL A 41 19.88 -6.25 -15.97
C VAL A 41 19.19 -6.47 -17.32
N ASP A 42 19.90 -6.33 -18.44
CA ASP A 42 19.38 -6.59 -19.78
C ASP A 42 18.86 -8.02 -19.93
N TYR A 43 19.60 -9.00 -19.39
CA TYR A 43 19.16 -10.39 -19.37
C TYR A 43 17.84 -10.55 -18.60
N GLN A 44 17.72 -9.94 -17.42
CA GLN A 44 16.53 -10.01 -16.59
C GLN A 44 15.33 -9.33 -17.23
N ILE A 45 15.49 -8.13 -17.79
CA ILE A 45 14.42 -7.40 -18.50
C ILE A 45 13.88 -8.25 -19.66
N ASN A 46 14.76 -8.78 -20.51
CA ASN A 46 14.35 -9.58 -21.65
C ASN A 46 13.61 -10.85 -21.25
N LYS A 47 14.04 -11.50 -20.17
CA LYS A 47 13.38 -12.69 -19.64
C LYS A 47 12.04 -12.37 -18.99
N ALA A 48 11.95 -11.29 -18.23
CA ALA A 48 10.70 -10.81 -17.65
C ALA A 48 9.68 -10.46 -18.73
N LYS A 49 10.08 -9.73 -19.78
CA LYS A 49 9.22 -9.42 -20.94
C LYS A 49 8.60 -10.68 -21.56
N LYS A 50 9.40 -11.71 -21.81
CA LYS A 50 8.91 -13.00 -22.36
C LYS A 50 7.89 -13.64 -21.41
N LEU A 51 8.19 -13.69 -20.12
CA LEU A 51 7.29 -14.26 -19.12
C LEU A 51 5.95 -13.52 -19.05
N LEU A 52 5.99 -12.18 -19.06
CA LEU A 52 4.80 -11.34 -19.00
C LEU A 52 3.91 -11.57 -20.24
N ILE A 53 4.50 -11.61 -21.44
CA ILE A 53 3.78 -11.90 -22.71
C ILE A 53 3.13 -13.29 -22.65
N MET A 54 3.86 -14.30 -22.19
CA MET A 54 3.33 -15.67 -22.06
C MET A 54 2.13 -15.75 -21.12
N ASN A 55 1.97 -14.80 -20.21
CA ASN A 55 0.85 -14.71 -19.27
C ASN A 55 -0.20 -13.66 -19.69
N GLY A 56 -0.17 -13.21 -20.95
CA GLY A 56 -1.20 -12.32 -21.52
C GLY A 56 -1.06 -10.85 -21.13
N LEU A 57 0.03 -10.45 -20.47
CA LEU A 57 0.34 -9.06 -20.20
C LEU A 57 0.98 -8.40 -21.43
N LYS A 58 0.73 -7.11 -21.60
CA LYS A 58 1.29 -6.30 -22.70
C LYS A 58 2.45 -5.48 -22.14
N PRO A 59 3.72 -5.91 -22.29
CA PRO A 59 4.83 -5.12 -21.82
C PRO A 59 4.94 -3.82 -22.61
N GLU A 60 5.09 -2.72 -21.91
CA GLU A 60 5.49 -1.43 -22.48
C GLU A 60 7.03 -1.37 -22.63
N ASP A 61 7.52 -0.27 -23.19
CA ASP A 61 8.96 0.01 -23.21
C ASP A 61 9.51 0.11 -21.79
N PHE A 62 10.75 -0.35 -21.61
CA PHE A 62 11.43 -0.15 -20.33
C PHE A 62 11.96 1.28 -20.30
N PHE A 63 12.11 1.80 -19.10
CA PHE A 63 12.68 3.11 -18.88
C PHE A 63 13.63 3.05 -17.67
N GLU A 64 14.65 3.89 -17.71
CA GLU A 64 15.54 4.10 -16.57
C GLU A 64 14.93 5.15 -15.63
N TYR A 65 15.25 5.07 -14.35
CA TYR A 65 14.80 6.03 -13.35
C TYR A 65 15.96 6.44 -12.44
N GLU A 66 15.90 7.66 -11.92
CA GLU A 66 16.82 8.13 -10.90
C GLU A 66 16.53 7.45 -9.57
N ALA A 67 17.52 6.75 -9.01
CA ALA A 67 17.35 5.97 -7.78
C ALA A 67 16.98 6.84 -6.56
N THR A 68 17.40 8.11 -6.54
CA THR A 68 17.17 9.04 -5.42
C THR A 68 15.73 9.52 -5.32
N GLY A 69 15.06 9.76 -6.45
CA GLY A 69 13.63 10.10 -6.50
C GLY A 69 12.73 8.86 -6.40
N GLY A 70 13.21 7.75 -6.97
CA GLY A 70 12.46 6.51 -7.09
C GLY A 70 11.42 6.57 -8.21
N VAL A 71 11.13 5.42 -8.82
CA VAL A 71 10.24 5.29 -9.98
C VAL A 71 8.79 5.72 -9.71
N PHE A 72 8.36 5.77 -8.44
CA PHE A 72 6.98 6.08 -8.04
C PHE A 72 6.84 7.43 -7.33
N GLN A 73 7.82 8.33 -7.47
CA GLN A 73 7.81 9.63 -6.78
C GLN A 73 6.51 10.41 -6.98
N GLU A 74 6.07 10.55 -8.23
CA GLU A 74 4.84 11.30 -8.56
C GLU A 74 3.58 10.60 -8.03
N TYR A 75 3.56 9.26 -7.99
CA TYR A 75 2.47 8.51 -7.37
C TYR A 75 2.35 8.80 -5.87
N PHE A 76 3.48 8.78 -5.15
CA PHE A 76 3.49 9.08 -3.72
C PHE A 76 3.19 10.54 -3.42
N LYS A 77 3.60 11.46 -4.30
CA LYS A 77 3.26 12.88 -4.20
C LYS A 77 1.75 13.09 -4.34
N ALA A 78 1.09 12.46 -5.33
CA ALA A 78 -0.36 12.52 -5.48
C ALA A 78 -1.09 11.89 -4.28
N LEU A 79 -0.61 10.73 -3.80
CA LEU A 79 -1.16 10.09 -2.58
C LEU A 79 -1.04 11.01 -1.36
N ASP A 80 0.04 11.79 -1.23
CA ASP A 80 0.20 12.74 -0.14
C ASP A 80 -0.72 13.98 -0.25
N GLU A 81 -1.37 14.22 -1.37
CA GLU A 81 -2.45 15.22 -1.43
C GLU A 81 -3.73 14.75 -0.73
N SER A 82 -3.85 13.44 -0.47
CA SER A 82 -5.01 12.89 0.23
C SER A 82 -5.03 13.27 1.71
N PRO A 83 -6.21 13.62 2.27
CA PRO A 83 -6.36 13.89 3.69
C PRO A 83 -6.16 12.65 4.56
N PHE A 84 -6.45 11.46 4.02
CA PHE A 84 -6.19 10.18 4.65
C PHE A 84 -5.26 9.33 3.78
N ILE A 85 -4.28 8.69 4.41
CA ILE A 85 -3.44 7.66 3.77
C ILE A 85 -3.64 6.37 4.55
N LEU A 86 -4.27 5.40 3.90
CA LEU A 86 -4.43 4.04 4.37
C LEU A 86 -3.22 3.22 3.94
N ARG A 87 -2.62 2.52 4.89
CA ARG A 87 -1.72 1.41 4.62
C ARG A 87 -2.41 0.12 5.01
N ALA A 88 -2.25 -0.90 4.18
CA ALA A 88 -2.74 -2.23 4.46
C ALA A 88 -1.72 -3.29 4.04
N ASP A 89 -1.57 -4.35 4.83
CA ASP A 89 -0.60 -5.42 4.59
C ASP A 89 -1.32 -6.78 4.69
N PHE A 90 -1.13 -7.63 3.68
CA PHE A 90 -1.84 -8.90 3.50
C PHE A 90 -0.94 -10.00 2.93
N PRO A 91 -1.31 -11.28 3.10
CA PRO A 91 -0.84 -12.32 2.19
C PRO A 91 -1.14 -11.94 0.73
N VAL A 92 -0.16 -12.10 -0.18
CA VAL A 92 -0.23 -11.60 -1.56
C VAL A 92 -1.49 -12.09 -2.31
N ASN A 93 -1.94 -13.32 -2.04
CA ASN A 93 -3.14 -13.91 -2.65
C ASN A 93 -4.47 -13.30 -2.14
N ARG A 94 -4.44 -12.37 -1.17
CA ARG A 94 -5.62 -11.70 -0.61
C ARG A 94 -5.77 -10.24 -1.07
N LEU A 95 -4.73 -9.66 -1.67
CA LEU A 95 -4.70 -8.24 -2.07
C LEU A 95 -5.90 -7.81 -2.91
N LEU A 96 -6.18 -8.55 -3.99
CA LEU A 96 -7.24 -8.18 -4.93
C LEU A 96 -8.64 -8.24 -4.31
N LYS A 97 -8.87 -9.16 -3.36
CA LYS A 97 -10.12 -9.23 -2.61
C LYS A 97 -10.30 -7.97 -1.77
N PHE A 98 -9.24 -7.52 -1.09
CA PHE A 98 -9.28 -6.29 -0.29
C PHE A 98 -9.47 -5.06 -1.18
N VAL A 99 -8.70 -4.92 -2.26
CA VAL A 99 -8.82 -3.79 -3.21
C VAL A 99 -10.24 -3.69 -3.75
N GLY A 100 -10.82 -4.80 -4.23
CA GLY A 100 -12.19 -4.83 -4.75
C GLY A 100 -13.27 -4.52 -3.70
N GLY A 101 -12.98 -4.72 -2.41
CA GLY A 101 -13.84 -4.29 -1.32
C GLY A 101 -13.64 -2.81 -0.97
N LEU A 102 -12.39 -2.34 -0.92
CA LEU A 102 -12.03 -0.96 -0.58
C LEU A 102 -12.68 0.04 -1.53
N VAL A 103 -12.57 -0.18 -2.85
CA VAL A 103 -13.19 0.68 -3.88
C VAL A 103 -14.72 0.68 -3.87
N LYS A 104 -15.36 -0.21 -3.10
CA LYS A 104 -16.81 -0.19 -2.85
C LYS A 104 -17.19 0.52 -1.56
N GLN A 105 -16.25 0.67 -0.63
CA GLN A 105 -16.48 1.30 0.67
C GLN A 105 -16.12 2.78 0.69
N ALA A 106 -15.15 3.18 -0.13
CA ALA A 106 -14.65 4.54 -0.21
C ALA A 106 -14.59 5.01 -1.67
N ASP A 107 -14.92 6.28 -1.87
CA ASP A 107 -14.86 6.95 -3.17
C ASP A 107 -13.52 7.67 -3.35
N GLY A 108 -13.11 7.86 -4.63
CA GLY A 108 -11.92 8.62 -4.96
C GLY A 108 -10.62 7.99 -4.46
N VAL A 109 -10.53 6.66 -4.49
CA VAL A 109 -9.36 5.95 -3.94
C VAL A 109 -8.26 5.87 -4.99
N ASP A 110 -7.13 6.50 -4.71
CA ASP A 110 -5.88 6.24 -5.41
C ASP A 110 -5.17 5.05 -4.74
N ILE A 111 -4.77 4.04 -5.53
CA ILE A 111 -4.23 2.78 -5.00
C ILE A 111 -2.85 2.50 -5.59
N PHE A 112 -1.89 2.27 -4.69
CA PHE A 112 -0.59 1.70 -4.98
C PHE A 112 -0.46 0.34 -4.30
N ILE A 113 -0.06 -0.69 -5.03
CA ILE A 113 0.12 -2.05 -4.49
C ILE A 113 1.59 -2.46 -4.65
N ASP A 114 2.32 -2.57 -3.55
CA ASP A 114 3.58 -3.30 -3.55
C ASP A 114 3.28 -4.80 -3.53
N SER A 115 3.28 -5.37 -4.73
CA SER A 115 2.95 -6.78 -4.96
C SER A 115 4.06 -7.72 -4.49
N GLY A 116 5.27 -7.19 -4.24
CA GLY A 116 6.41 -7.97 -3.78
C GLY A 116 6.31 -8.35 -2.30
N CYS A 117 5.69 -7.49 -1.49
CA CYS A 117 5.50 -7.73 -0.06
C CYS A 117 4.04 -7.80 0.40
N GLY A 118 3.07 -7.63 -0.51
CA GLY A 118 1.66 -7.68 -0.16
C GLY A 118 1.17 -6.44 0.59
N ARG A 119 1.72 -5.28 0.25
CA ARG A 119 1.32 -3.99 0.83
C ARG A 119 0.49 -3.19 -0.15
N ILE A 120 -0.51 -2.49 0.39
CA ILE A 120 -1.36 -1.53 -0.30
C ILE A 120 -1.19 -0.19 0.41
N ILE A 121 -0.95 0.86 -0.36
CA ILE A 121 -1.08 2.25 0.08
C ILE A 121 -2.22 2.86 -0.70
N ALA A 122 -3.17 3.49 -0.01
CA ALA A 122 -4.32 4.11 -0.63
C ALA A 122 -4.57 5.52 -0.08
N GLY A 123 -4.78 6.46 -0.98
CA GLY A 123 -5.24 7.81 -0.66
C GLY A 123 -6.77 7.82 -0.57
N LEU A 124 -7.33 8.39 0.49
CA LEU A 124 -8.77 8.54 0.66
C LEU A 124 -9.11 10.00 0.92
N TYR A 125 -10.11 10.53 0.22
CA TYR A 125 -10.56 11.92 0.37
C TYR A 125 -11.59 12.10 1.49
N VAL A 126 -12.45 11.10 1.69
CA VAL A 126 -13.50 11.13 2.71
C VAL A 126 -13.47 9.81 3.47
N LEU A 127 -13.38 9.91 4.79
CA LEU A 127 -13.42 8.78 5.69
C LEU A 127 -14.15 9.16 6.98
N ASP A 128 -15.31 8.55 7.21
CA ASP A 128 -16.01 8.61 8.49
C ASP A 128 -15.75 7.34 9.32
N GLU A 129 -16.17 7.35 10.58
CA GLU A 129 -16.03 6.22 11.50
C GLU A 129 -16.68 4.93 10.95
N GLY A 130 -17.84 5.05 10.31
CA GLY A 130 -18.56 3.91 9.77
C GLY A 130 -17.81 3.25 8.61
N VAL A 131 -17.28 4.05 7.68
CA VAL A 131 -16.43 3.58 6.58
C VAL A 131 -15.15 2.98 7.13
N TRP A 132 -14.51 3.63 8.11
CA TRP A 132 -13.29 3.13 8.73
C TRP A 132 -13.48 1.75 9.37
N ASN A 133 -14.54 1.57 10.14
CA ASN A 133 -14.87 0.29 10.76
C ASN A 133 -15.12 -0.80 9.69
N ARG A 134 -15.83 -0.48 8.60
CA ARG A 134 -16.04 -1.43 7.49
C ARG A 134 -14.73 -1.81 6.78
N ILE A 135 -13.80 -0.88 6.63
CA ILE A 135 -12.46 -1.15 6.08
C ILE A 135 -11.67 -2.08 7.03
N CYS A 136 -11.75 -1.84 8.33
CA CYS A 136 -11.12 -2.69 9.34
C CYS A 136 -11.67 -4.13 9.30
N ASP A 137 -13.00 -4.28 9.26
CA ASP A 137 -13.65 -5.59 9.16
C ASP A 137 -13.30 -6.31 7.87
N LEU A 138 -13.25 -5.57 6.75
CA LEU A 138 -12.82 -6.10 5.46
C LEU A 138 -11.38 -6.61 5.52
N ALA A 139 -10.47 -5.87 6.15
CA ALA A 139 -9.08 -6.27 6.32
C ALA A 139 -8.95 -7.53 7.18
N ALA A 140 -9.67 -7.59 8.30
CA ALA A 140 -9.73 -8.77 9.15
C ALA A 140 -10.25 -10.00 8.39
N GLY A 141 -11.32 -9.84 7.61
CA GLY A 141 -11.87 -10.89 6.73
C GLY A 141 -10.99 -11.27 5.53
N CYS A 142 -9.87 -10.56 5.34
CA CYS A 142 -8.82 -10.89 4.37
C CYS A 142 -7.52 -11.35 5.04
N GLU A 143 -7.55 -11.62 6.35
CA GLU A 143 -6.38 -12.07 7.14
C GLU A 143 -5.21 -11.07 7.08
N GLY A 144 -5.51 -9.77 7.00
CA GLY A 144 -4.49 -8.73 7.03
C GLY A 144 -4.77 -7.65 8.04
N HIS A 145 -4.02 -6.56 7.92
CA HIS A 145 -4.13 -5.42 8.80
C HIS A 145 -4.12 -4.12 8.03
N VAL A 146 -4.83 -3.14 8.59
CA VAL A 146 -4.90 -1.77 8.08
C VAL A 146 -4.44 -0.81 9.15
N LEU A 147 -3.88 0.31 8.74
CA LEU A 147 -3.64 1.48 9.57
C LEU A 147 -3.74 2.77 8.74
N LEU A 148 -4.02 3.89 9.39
CA LEU A 148 -3.95 5.21 8.78
C LEU A 148 -2.58 5.84 9.07
N GLU A 149 -1.75 5.98 8.04
CA GLU A 149 -0.47 6.68 8.13
C GLU A 149 -0.67 8.21 8.22
N LYS A 150 -1.75 8.69 7.61
CA LYS A 150 -2.18 10.09 7.62
C LYS A 150 -3.68 10.15 7.84
N ALA A 151 -4.12 11.10 8.66
CA ALA A 151 -5.52 11.44 8.88
C ALA A 151 -5.60 12.90 9.41
N PRO A 152 -6.73 13.59 9.27
CA PRO A 152 -6.98 14.87 9.93
C PRO A 152 -6.99 14.72 11.46
N GLU A 153 -6.51 15.75 12.18
CA GLU A 153 -6.43 15.73 13.65
C GLU A 153 -7.78 15.47 14.34
N GLU A 154 -8.87 16.00 13.80
CA GLU A 154 -10.21 15.77 14.33
C GLU A 154 -10.61 14.28 14.29
N PHE A 155 -10.19 13.57 13.25
CA PHE A 155 -10.43 12.13 13.14
C PHE A 155 -9.60 11.36 14.17
N LYS A 156 -8.32 11.68 14.30
CA LYS A 156 -7.40 11.02 15.26
C LYS A 156 -7.84 11.13 16.72
N LYS A 157 -8.51 12.23 17.09
CA LYS A 157 -9.03 12.43 18.46
C LYS A 157 -10.13 11.43 18.83
N ASN A 158 -10.86 10.95 17.84
CA ASN A 158 -12.06 10.13 18.05
C ASN A 158 -11.83 8.65 17.67
N GLN A 159 -10.81 8.35 16.87
CA GLN A 159 -10.60 7.04 16.25
C GLN A 159 -9.19 6.51 16.46
N ASP A 160 -9.06 5.19 16.59
CA ASP A 160 -7.77 4.52 16.55
C ASP A 160 -7.30 4.34 15.11
N LEU A 161 -6.07 4.75 14.82
CA LEU A 161 -5.47 4.67 13.50
C LEU A 161 -4.92 3.27 13.17
N PHE A 162 -4.76 2.38 14.15
CA PHE A 162 -4.23 1.02 13.95
C PHE A 162 -5.33 -0.04 13.78
N GLY A 163 -6.55 0.42 13.52
CA GLY A 163 -7.72 -0.42 13.40
C GLY A 163 -8.27 -0.85 14.76
N PRO A 164 -8.97 -1.99 14.85
CA PRO A 164 -9.61 -2.42 16.08
C PRO A 164 -8.60 -2.79 17.16
N ALA A 165 -8.97 -2.55 18.41
CA ALA A 165 -8.12 -2.82 19.56
C ALA A 165 -7.73 -4.28 19.66
N ARG A 166 -6.43 -4.53 19.89
CA ARG A 166 -5.86 -5.88 20.00
C ARG A 166 -5.33 -6.15 21.40
N PRO A 167 -5.34 -7.40 21.90
CA PRO A 167 -4.84 -7.70 23.24
C PRO A 167 -3.38 -7.28 23.48
N GLU A 168 -2.53 -7.36 22.46
CA GLU A 168 -1.09 -7.08 22.52
C GLU A 168 -0.80 -5.60 22.78
N TRP A 169 -1.75 -4.73 22.50
CA TRP A 169 -1.66 -3.29 22.70
C TRP A 169 -1.41 -2.90 24.15
N LYS A 170 -1.86 -3.71 25.10
CA LYS A 170 -1.58 -3.51 26.52
C LYS A 170 -0.08 -3.59 26.82
N ILE A 171 0.65 -4.45 26.12
CA ILE A 171 2.10 -4.58 26.26
C ILE A 171 2.78 -3.36 25.61
N PHE A 172 2.33 -2.97 24.42
CA PHE A 172 2.87 -1.80 23.73
C PHE A 172 2.73 -0.51 24.54
N ARG A 173 1.55 -0.27 25.16
CA ARG A 173 1.33 0.88 26.05
C ARG A 173 2.29 0.87 27.24
N LYS A 174 2.57 -0.29 27.85
CA LYS A 174 3.55 -0.41 28.93
C LYS A 174 4.97 -0.09 28.46
N ILE A 175 5.38 -0.64 27.32
CA ILE A 175 6.70 -0.36 26.73
C ILE A 175 6.84 1.13 26.44
N LYS A 176 5.82 1.77 25.85
CA LYS A 176 5.81 3.20 25.54
C LYS A 176 5.93 4.06 26.80
N ALA A 177 5.17 3.75 27.84
CA ALA A 177 5.22 4.51 29.10
C ALA A 177 6.61 4.47 29.77
N ILE A 178 7.36 3.39 29.57
CA ILE A 178 8.73 3.24 30.09
C ILE A 178 9.73 3.99 29.20
N LEU A 179 9.64 3.84 27.88
CA LEU A 179 10.64 4.35 26.94
C LEU A 179 10.43 5.82 26.55
N ASP A 180 9.21 6.33 26.62
CA ASP A 180 8.88 7.73 26.33
C ASP A 180 7.76 8.22 27.27
N PRO A 181 8.11 8.44 28.56
CA PRO A 181 7.16 8.84 29.59
C PRO A 181 6.58 10.24 29.40
N HIS A 182 7.26 11.09 28.60
CA HIS A 182 6.82 12.45 28.29
C HIS A 182 6.06 12.56 26.96
N ASN A 183 5.83 11.43 26.28
CA ASN A 183 5.12 11.36 25.02
C ASN A 183 5.70 12.26 23.90
N ILE A 184 7.04 12.37 23.84
CA ILE A 184 7.77 13.18 22.87
C ILE A 184 7.71 12.56 21.47
N PHE A 185 7.70 11.22 21.39
CA PHE A 185 7.73 10.48 20.12
C PHE A 185 6.35 9.98 19.73
N ALA A 186 5.86 10.45 18.59
CA ALA A 186 4.64 9.97 17.93
C ALA A 186 3.38 10.07 18.83
N SER A 187 3.22 11.22 19.51
CA SER A 187 2.17 11.49 20.49
C SER A 187 0.75 11.20 20.00
N ASP A 188 0.52 11.43 18.70
CA ASP A 188 -0.81 11.38 18.06
C ASP A 188 -1.00 10.10 17.23
N ARG A 189 -0.01 9.20 17.24
CA ARG A 189 -0.02 7.88 16.59
C ARG A 189 -0.03 6.76 17.61
N MET A 190 -0.52 7.02 18.82
CA MET A 190 -0.65 5.99 19.84
C MET A 190 -2.11 5.60 20.00
N LEU A 191 -2.29 4.29 20.15
CA LEU A 191 -3.55 3.60 20.38
C LEU A 191 -4.49 4.41 21.25
N GLY A 192 -5.71 4.67 20.77
CA GLY A 192 -6.65 5.60 21.39
C GLY A 192 -6.83 5.32 22.88
N ASN A 193 -7.04 6.34 23.70
CA ASN A 193 -7.13 6.26 25.17
C ASN A 193 -8.37 5.51 25.72
N ARG A 194 -9.00 4.66 24.91
CA ARG A 194 -10.11 3.81 25.34
C ARG A 194 -9.62 2.42 25.75
#